data_AF-A0A7E4VU66-F1
#
_entry.id   AF-A0A7E4VU66-F1
#
_cell.length_a   1.000
_cell.length_b   1.000
_cell.length_c   1.000
_cell.angle_alpha   90.00
_cell.angle_beta   90.00
_cell.angle_gamma   90.00
#
_symmetry.space_group_name_H-M   'P 1'
#
loop_
_entity.id
_entity.type
_entity.pdbx_description
1 polymer ?
#
loop_
_entity_poly.entity_id
_entity_poly.type
_entity_poly.pdbx_seq_one_letter_code
_entity_poly.pdbx_strand_id
1 'polypeptide(L)'
;MYIINHLAPIVESIGAVTTGLTYEFDEFVWQDGTPLNFTVWATGHPSMNDSSAIVELGSDKYLRTVTLTNVTRRNAFCKMEAEPMLKCSETIISPTCETGWLQRNT
;
A
#
# COMPACT_ATOMS: atom_id res chain seq x y z
N MET A 1 -0.63 -1.82 8.59
CA MET A 1 -0.33 -1.25 9.93
C MET A 1 0.98 -1.77 10.54
N TYR A 2 1.24 -3.10 10.55
CA TYR A 2 2.45 -3.69 11.16
C TYR A 2 3.78 -3.17 10.55
N ILE A 3 3.79 -2.91 9.25
CA ILE A 3 4.98 -2.51 8.49
C ILE A 3 5.51 -1.12 8.91
N ILE A 4 4.64 -0.12 9.09
CA ILE A 4 5.07 1.26 9.42
C ILE A 4 5.81 1.31 10.77
N ASN A 5 5.32 0.58 11.77
CA ASN A 5 5.97 0.51 13.07
C ASN A 5 7.32 -0.22 13.04
N HIS A 6 7.46 -1.24 12.19
CA HIS A 6 8.73 -1.95 12.02
C HIS A 6 9.76 -1.13 11.23
N LEU A 7 9.29 -0.25 10.33
CA LEU A 7 10.14 0.64 9.58
C LEU A 7 10.55 1.88 10.38
N ALA A 8 9.82 2.28 11.42
CA ALA A 8 10.09 3.49 12.18
C ALA A 8 11.57 3.68 12.60
N PRO A 9 12.28 2.69 13.21
CA PRO A 9 13.68 2.85 13.58
C PRO A 9 14.60 3.04 12.36
N ILE A 10 14.25 2.42 11.24
CA ILE A 10 14.98 2.55 9.99
C ILE A 10 14.80 3.97 9.46
N VAL A 11 13.56 4.42 9.30
CA VAL A 11 13.27 5.73 8.71
C VAL A 11 13.78 6.89 9.57
N GLU A 12 13.88 6.73 10.89
CA GLU A 12 14.54 7.69 11.78
C GLU A 12 16.04 7.91 11.44
N SER A 13 16.72 6.87 10.94
CA SER A 13 18.16 6.93 10.59
C SER A 13 18.44 7.38 9.16
N ILE A 14 17.55 7.07 8.21
CA ILE A 14 17.76 7.34 6.77
C ILE A 14 16.81 8.41 6.19
N GLY A 15 15.94 8.99 7.01
CA GLY A 15 15.04 10.09 6.67
C GLY A 15 13.77 9.65 5.94
N ALA A 16 13.90 8.89 4.86
CA ALA A 16 12.78 8.38 4.07
C ALA A 16 13.08 7.04 3.40
N VAL A 17 12.03 6.23 3.20
CA VAL A 17 12.07 5.01 2.41
C VAL A 17 10.94 4.96 1.40
N THR A 18 11.26 4.54 0.18
CA THR A 18 10.28 4.28 -0.88
C THR A 18 9.50 3.02 -0.53
N THR A 19 8.18 3.10 -0.69
CA THR A 19 7.24 1.99 -0.49
C THR A 19 6.90 1.35 -1.85
N GLY A 20 6.21 0.21 -1.83
CA GLY A 20 5.64 -0.38 -3.05
C GLY A 20 4.33 0.26 -3.53
N LEU A 21 3.88 1.38 -2.95
CA LEU A 21 2.66 2.07 -3.36
C LEU A 21 3.00 3.11 -4.45
N THR A 22 2.33 3.00 -5.59
CA THR A 22 2.46 3.93 -6.72
C THR A 22 1.11 4.54 -7.08
N TYR A 23 1.12 5.70 -7.72
CA TYR A 23 -0.06 6.31 -8.31
C TYR A 23 -0.03 6.11 -9.83
N GLU A 24 -0.93 5.26 -10.33
CA GLU A 24 -1.03 4.86 -11.73
C GLU A 24 -2.52 4.75 -12.12
N PHE A 25 -2.89 5.20 -13.33
CA PHE A 25 -4.28 5.14 -13.85
C PHE A 25 -5.34 5.74 -12.92
N ASP A 26 -5.02 6.88 -12.29
CA ASP A 26 -5.88 7.57 -11.31
C ASP A 26 -6.19 6.77 -10.04
N GLU A 27 -5.37 5.76 -9.73
CA GLU A 27 -5.50 4.95 -8.51
C GLU A 27 -4.15 4.75 -7.81
N PHE A 28 -4.21 4.60 -6.48
CA PHE A 28 -3.07 4.18 -5.68
C PHE A 28 -3.04 2.66 -5.57
N VAL A 29 -2.00 2.04 -6.11
CA VAL A 29 -1.86 0.58 -6.21
C VAL A 29 -0.57 0.08 -5.55
N TRP A 30 -0.67 -1.01 -4.79
CA TRP A 30 0.51 -1.71 -4.30
C TRP A 30 1.07 -2.62 -5.39
N GLN A 31 2.39 -2.63 -5.55
CA GLN A 31 3.08 -3.49 -6.53
C GLN A 31 2.88 -5.00 -6.31
N ASP A 32 2.48 -5.42 -5.11
CA ASP A 32 2.18 -6.82 -4.79
C ASP A 32 0.70 -7.19 -5.00
N GLY A 33 -0.11 -6.27 -5.52
CA GLY A 33 -1.54 -6.47 -5.77
C GLY A 33 -2.40 -6.49 -4.50
N THR A 34 -1.83 -6.23 -3.32
CA THR A 34 -2.65 -6.13 -2.11
C THR A 34 -3.58 -4.91 -2.19
N PRO A 35 -4.85 -5.05 -1.74
CA PRO A 35 -5.79 -3.94 -1.81
C PRO A 35 -5.36 -2.80 -0.89
N LEU A 36 -5.50 -1.56 -1.37
CA LEU A 36 -5.23 -0.37 -0.56
C LEU A 36 -6.36 -0.14 0.45
N ASN A 37 -6.24 -0.77 1.63
CA ASN A 37 -7.21 -0.64 2.71
C ASN A 37 -6.79 0.31 3.83
N PHE A 38 -5.57 0.85 3.77
CA PHE A 38 -5.01 1.70 4.80
C PHE A 38 -4.00 2.69 4.22
N THR A 39 -4.13 3.98 4.59
CA THR A 39 -3.16 5.03 4.29
C THR A 39 -2.99 5.97 5.48
N VAL A 40 -1.82 6.60 5.60
CA VAL A 40 -1.53 7.61 6.63
C VAL A 40 -0.72 8.74 6.01
N TRP A 41 -1.42 9.66 5.35
CA TRP A 41 -0.77 10.73 4.58
C TRP A 41 -0.26 11.85 5.46
N ALA A 42 0.88 12.43 5.09
CA ALA A 42 1.33 13.70 5.63
C ALA A 42 0.36 14.81 5.21
N THR A 43 0.32 15.91 5.98
CA THR A 43 -0.50 17.06 5.62
C THR A 43 -0.12 17.57 4.23
N GLY A 44 -1.11 17.74 3.34
CA GLY A 44 -0.89 18.15 1.95
C GLY A 44 -0.60 17.02 0.95
N HIS A 45 -0.60 15.76 1.41
CA HIS A 45 -0.51 14.59 0.54
C HIS A 45 -1.80 13.74 0.59
N PRO A 46 -2.11 12.98 -0.49
CA PRO A 46 -1.42 12.98 -1.77
C PRO A 46 -1.55 14.31 -2.52
N SER A 47 -0.51 14.71 -3.25
CA SER A 47 -0.54 15.89 -4.10
C SER A 47 -1.13 15.53 -5.46
N MET A 48 -2.20 16.21 -5.87
CA MET A 48 -2.86 15.97 -7.16
C MET A 48 -2.03 16.36 -8.39
N ASN A 49 -0.89 17.02 -8.20
CA ASN A 49 -0.01 17.43 -9.30
C ASN A 49 0.89 16.29 -9.80
N ASP A 50 0.93 15.16 -9.09
CA ASP A 50 1.84 14.06 -9.40
C ASP A 50 1.13 12.99 -10.25
N SER A 51 1.10 13.19 -11.57
CA SER A 51 0.54 12.21 -12.52
C SER A 51 1.26 10.86 -12.55
N SER A 52 2.48 10.81 -12.00
CA SER A 52 3.20 9.58 -11.66
C SER A 52 4.03 9.80 -10.40
N ALA A 53 3.45 9.43 -9.27
CA ALA A 53 4.09 9.52 -7.96
C ALA A 53 4.47 8.13 -7.43
N ILE A 54 5.68 8.05 -6.90
CA ILE A 54 6.02 7.03 -5.91
C ILE A 54 5.60 7.52 -4.53
N VAL A 55 5.40 6.60 -3.59
CA VAL A 55 5.09 6.95 -2.21
C VAL A 55 6.25 6.61 -1.29
N GLU A 56 6.67 7.59 -0.49
CA GLU A 56 7.69 7.43 0.54
C GLU A 56 7.09 7.50 1.94
N LEU A 57 7.63 6.69 2.85
CA LEU A 57 7.42 6.81 4.28
C LEU A 57 8.52 7.69 4.87
N GLY A 58 8.16 8.81 5.48
CA GLY A 58 9.08 9.70 6.17
C GLY A 58 9.34 9.32 7.62
N SER A 59 10.36 9.93 8.24
CA SER A 59 10.74 9.68 9.64
C SER A 59 9.65 10.04 10.66
N ASP A 60 8.74 10.92 10.27
CA ASP A 60 7.52 11.26 11.01
C ASP A 60 6.41 10.23 10.87
N LYS A 61 6.66 9.12 10.17
CA LYS A 61 5.76 7.97 9.97
C LYS A 61 4.56 8.28 9.08
N TYR A 62 4.63 9.35 8.30
CA TYR A 62 3.62 9.73 7.33
C TYR A 62 4.06 9.48 5.89
N LEU A 63 3.09 9.12 5.04
CA LEU A 63 3.25 8.87 3.62
C LEU A 63 3.27 10.19 2.83
N ARG A 64 4.12 10.25 1.80
CA ARG A 64 4.24 11.40 0.89
C ARG A 64 4.31 10.91 -0.54
N THR A 65 3.59 11.59 -1.42
CA THR A 65 3.78 11.47 -2.87
C THR A 65 5.04 12.23 -3.27
N VAL A 66 5.89 11.60 -4.07
CA VAL A 66 7.13 12.19 -4.58
C VAL A 66 7.16 12.03 -6.09
N THR A 67 7.33 13.16 -6.79
CA THR A 67 7.47 13.18 -8.24
C THR A 67 8.79 12.52 -8.65
N LEU A 68 8.76 11.71 -9.71
CA LEU A 68 9.96 11.11 -10.29
C LEU A 68 10.77 12.15 -11.10
N THR A 69 11.49 13.05 -10.43
CA THR A 69 12.49 13.91 -11.09
C THR A 69 13.82 13.16 -11.28
N ASN A 70 14.57 13.49 -12.34
CA ASN A 70 15.79 12.81 -12.82
C ASN A 70 16.62 12.06 -11.75
N VAL A 71 16.42 10.73 -11.73
CA VAL A 71 17.27 9.63 -11.22
C VAL A 71 18.13 9.93 -9.98
N THR A 72 17.49 10.22 -8.84
CA THR A 72 18.12 10.04 -7.53
C THR A 72 17.94 8.61 -7.04
N ARG A 73 19.03 7.96 -6.61
CA ARG A 73 18.94 6.69 -5.89
C ARG A 73 18.17 6.91 -4.58
N ARG A 74 17.21 6.05 -4.28
CA ARG A 74 16.41 6.10 -3.06
C ARG A 74 16.52 4.80 -2.30
N ASN A 75 16.40 4.91 -0.98
CA ASN A 75 16.24 3.76 -0.12
C ASN A 75 14.83 3.19 -0.35
N ALA A 76 14.71 1.88 -0.34
CA ALA A 76 13.44 1.17 -0.44
C ALA A 76 13.47 -0.02 0.52
N PHE A 77 12.29 -0.47 0.94
CA PHE A 77 12.16 -1.71 1.69
C PHE A 77 11.44 -2.76 0.85
N CYS A 78 11.92 -4.00 0.92
CA CYS A 78 11.23 -5.13 0.32
C CYS A 78 10.27 -5.74 1.33
N LYS A 79 9.10 -6.17 0.86
CA LYS A 79 8.19 -7.04 1.60
C LYS A 79 8.52 -8.48 1.20
N MET A 80 8.73 -9.33 2.20
CA MET A 80 8.77 -10.78 1.99
C MET A 80 7.43 -11.36 2.46
N GLU A 81 6.93 -12.36 1.75
CA GLU A 81 5.77 -13.10 2.20
C GLU A 81 6.11 -13.80 3.52
N ALA A 82 5.21 -13.69 4.50
CA ALA A 82 5.29 -14.55 5.67
C ALA A 82 5.04 -15.99 5.20
N GLU A 83 5.63 -16.98 5.91
CA GLU A 83 5.22 -18.36 5.71
C GLU A 83 3.69 -18.45 5.80
N PRO A 84 3.03 -19.28 4.97
CA PRO A 84 1.58 -19.31 4.90
C PRO A 84 1.02 -19.60 6.28
N MET A 85 0.56 -18.57 6.97
CA MET A 85 -0.36 -18.73 8.08
C MET A 85 -1.51 -19.51 7.48
N LEU A 86 -1.83 -20.68 8.05
CA LEU A 86 -2.96 -21.51 7.64
C LEU A 86 -4.13 -20.58 7.33
N LYS A 87 -4.40 -20.36 6.04
CA LYS A 87 -5.52 -19.54 5.60
C LYS A 87 -6.75 -20.19 6.24
N CYS A 88 -7.63 -19.37 6.81
CA CYS A 88 -8.92 -19.88 7.27
C CYS A 88 -9.51 -20.72 6.12
N SER A 89 -9.88 -21.96 6.42
CA SER A 89 -10.57 -22.81 5.46
C SER A 89 -11.85 -22.07 5.08
N GLU A 90 -11.94 -21.64 3.83
CA GLU A 90 -13.20 -21.22 3.25
C GLU A 90 -14.14 -22.44 3.33
N THR A 91 -14.97 -22.45 4.36
CA THR A 91 -16.10 -23.36 4.40
C THR A 91 -17.01 -22.86 3.29
N ILE A 92 -17.04 -23.59 2.17
CA ILE A 92 -17.95 -23.36 1.05
C ILE A 92 -19.37 -23.62 1.56
N ILE A 93 -19.95 -22.66 2.26
CA ILE A 93 -21.41 -22.55 2.34
C ILE A 93 -21.77 -21.84 1.06
N SER A 94 -22.26 -22.58 0.06
CA SER A 94 -22.83 -21.95 -1.13
C SER A 94 -24.00 -21.08 -0.68
N PRO A 95 -23.93 -19.74 -0.81
CA PRO A 95 -25.10 -18.92 -0.53
C PRO A 95 -26.02 -19.09 -1.72
N THR A 96 -27.05 -19.92 -1.59
CA THR A 96 -28.19 -19.82 -2.50
C THR A 96 -28.88 -18.51 -2.14
N CYS A 97 -28.72 -17.49 -3.00
CA CYS A 97 -29.35 -16.19 -2.79
C CYS A 97 -30.86 -16.36 -2.55
N GLU A 98 -31.41 -15.67 -1.55
CA GLU A 98 -32.86 -15.59 -1.35
C GLU A 98 -33.55 -14.98 -2.59
N THR A 99 -34.83 -15.29 -2.77
CA THR A 99 -35.61 -14.82 -3.92
C THR A 99 -35.55 -13.29 -4.05
N GLY A 100 -34.96 -12.80 -5.14
CA GLY A 100 -34.76 -11.37 -5.40
C GLY A 100 -33.31 -10.88 -5.31
N TRP A 101 -32.39 -11.69 -4.79
CA TRP A 101 -30.96 -11.36 -4.74
C TRP A 101 -30.21 -11.96 -5.93
N LEU A 102 -29.40 -11.13 -6.59
CA LEU A 102 -28.48 -11.57 -7.65
C LEU A 102 -27.10 -11.82 -7.05
N GLN A 103 -26.58 -13.04 -7.24
CA GLN A 103 -25.19 -13.35 -6.88
C GLN A 103 -24.26 -12.61 -7.84
N ARG A 104 -23.44 -11.70 -7.30
CA ARG A 104 -22.37 -11.07 -8.08
C ARG A 104 -21.17 -12.00 -8.07
N ASN A 105 -20.99 -12.76 -9.15
CA ASN A 105 -19.74 -13.48 -9.39
C ASN A 105 -18.69 -12.45 -9.81
N THR A 106 -17.70 -12.25 -8.95
CA THR A 106 -16.39 -11.69 -9.32
C THR A 106 -15.53 -12.77 -9.95
#